data_AF-A0A8S2WTL6-F1
#
_entry.id   AF-A0A8S2WTL6-F1
#
_cell.length_a   1.000
_cell.length_b   1.000
_cell.length_c   1.000
_cell.angle_alpha   90.00
_cell.angle_beta   90.00
_cell.angle_gamma   90.00
#
_symmetry.space_group_name_H-M   'P 1'
#
loop_
_entity.id
_entity.type
_entity.pdbx_description
1 polymer ?
#
loop_
_entity_poly.entity_id
_entity_poly.type
_entity_poly.pdbx_seq_one_letter_code
_entity_poly.pdbx_strand_id
1 'polypeptide(L)'
;MMDCLYAKCTPYITDCVMAEIEKLGAKYRVALRIAKDPRFERLPCSHKGSYADDCIVQRVTQHKCYIVATCDRELKQRIRKIPGVPIMYLHGHRYTIERMPDAHGAPRV
;
A
#
# COMPACT_ATOMS: atom_id res chain seq x y z
N MET A 1 10.26 4.93 -2.21
CA MET A 1 10.13 3.48 -2.55
C MET A 1 11.41 2.97 -3.17
N MET A 2 11.91 3.57 -4.26
CA MET A 2 13.14 3.13 -4.94
C MET A 2 14.36 3.06 -4.00
N ASP A 3 14.58 4.07 -3.15
CA ASP A 3 15.70 4.06 -2.19
C ASP A 3 15.58 2.98 -1.09
N CYS A 4 14.37 2.45 -0.88
CA CYS A 4 14.11 1.40 0.11
C CYS A 4 14.24 0.00 -0.50
N LEU A 5 13.82 -0.18 -1.76
CA LEU A 5 13.84 -1.46 -2.45
C LEU A 5 15.05 -1.67 -3.36
N TYR A 6 15.84 -0.61 -3.60
CA TYR A 6 16.95 -0.57 -4.55
C TYR A 6 16.58 -1.10 -5.96
N ALA A 7 15.32 -0.93 -6.34
CA ALA A 7 14.75 -1.44 -7.58
C ALA A 7 13.69 -0.48 -8.15
N LYS A 8 13.37 -0.64 -9.45
CA LYS A 8 12.24 0.08 -10.08
C LYS A 8 10.95 -0.29 -9.35
N CYS A 9 10.22 0.72 -8.90
CA CYS A 9 8.95 0.56 -8.21
C CYS A 9 7.82 1.14 -9.06
N THR A 10 6.79 0.35 -9.33
CA THR A 10 5.52 0.82 -9.89
C THR A 10 4.49 0.89 -8.77
N PRO A 11 4.09 2.09 -8.31
CA PRO A 11 3.06 2.21 -7.30
C PRO A 11 1.67 1.99 -7.93
N TYR A 12 0.85 1.20 -7.26
CA TYR A 12 -0.52 0.93 -7.68
C TYR A 12 -1.52 1.54 -6.72
N ILE A 13 -2.66 2.00 -7.24
CA ILE A 13 -3.76 2.51 -6.43
C ILE A 13 -5.11 1.96 -6.88
N THR A 14 -5.81 1.33 -5.95
CA THR A 14 -7.13 0.72 -6.21
C THR A 14 -8.23 1.76 -6.30
N ASP A 15 -9.32 1.44 -7.01
CA ASP A 15 -10.48 2.33 -7.12
C ASP A 15 -11.07 2.72 -5.77
N CYS A 16 -11.15 1.76 -4.83
CA CYS A 16 -11.67 2.01 -3.50
C CYS A 16 -10.81 2.99 -2.68
N VAL A 17 -9.47 2.89 -2.76
CA VAL A 17 -8.56 3.82 -2.08
C VAL A 17 -8.71 5.23 -2.65
N MET A 18 -8.83 5.36 -3.98
CA MET A 18 -9.09 6.67 -4.58
C MET A 18 -10.43 7.24 -4.15
N ALA A 19 -11.48 6.42 -4.11
CA ALA A 19 -12.80 6.85 -3.63
C ALA A 19 -12.76 7.28 -2.15
N GLU A 20 -12.00 6.62 -1.29
CA GLU A 20 -11.80 7.04 0.10
C GLU A 20 -11.07 8.39 0.18
N ILE A 21 -9.98 8.57 -0.56
CA ILE A 21 -9.23 9.86 -0.58
C ILE A 21 -10.13 11.00 -1.07
N GLU A 22 -10.98 10.76 -2.08
CA GLU A 22 -11.93 11.75 -2.57
C GLU A 22 -12.99 12.11 -1.51
N LYS A 23 -13.47 11.13 -0.73
CA LYS A 23 -14.44 11.35 0.37
C LYS A 23 -13.86 12.15 1.54
N LEU A 24 -12.55 12.11 1.77
CA LEU A 24 -11.90 12.89 2.83
C LEU A 24 -11.95 14.42 2.57
N GLY A 25 -12.32 14.84 1.37
CA GLY A 25 -12.64 16.22 1.04
C GLY A 25 -11.43 17.15 0.92
N ALA A 26 -11.67 18.45 1.06
CA ALA A 26 -10.71 19.49 0.66
C ALA A 26 -9.37 19.44 1.40
N LYS A 27 -9.36 18.96 2.65
CA LYS A 27 -8.15 18.83 3.48
C LYS A 27 -7.09 17.93 2.86
N TYR A 28 -7.51 16.96 2.03
CA TYR A 28 -6.61 15.97 1.42
C TYR A 28 -6.41 16.19 -0.08
N ARG A 29 -6.69 17.40 -0.60
CA ARG A 29 -6.51 17.75 -2.03
C ARG A 29 -5.10 17.50 -2.56
N VAL A 30 -4.08 17.78 -1.75
CA VAL A 30 -2.68 17.52 -2.14
C VAL A 30 -2.44 16.02 -2.29
N ALA A 31 -2.91 15.21 -1.34
CA ALA A 31 -2.83 13.76 -1.42
C ALA A 31 -3.59 13.22 -2.64
N LEU A 32 -4.79 13.74 -2.92
CA LEU A 32 -5.57 13.37 -4.10
C LEU A 32 -4.84 13.69 -5.41
N ARG A 33 -4.17 14.84 -5.49
CA ARG A 33 -3.39 15.22 -6.67
C ARG A 33 -2.18 14.30 -6.88
N ILE A 34 -1.48 13.93 -5.79
CA ILE A 34 -0.37 12.98 -5.84
C ILE A 34 -0.87 11.59 -6.25
N ALA A 35 -2.03 11.17 -5.76
CA ALA A 35 -2.63 9.88 -6.10
C ALA A 35 -3.12 9.80 -7.56
N LYS A 36 -3.34 10.95 -8.22
CA LYS A 36 -3.67 11.06 -9.66
C LYS A 36 -2.42 11.26 -10.55
N ASP A 37 -1.22 11.21 -9.98
CA ASP A 37 0.02 11.31 -10.75
C ASP A 37 0.15 10.13 -11.72
N PRO A 38 0.55 10.35 -12.99
CA PRO A 38 0.64 9.28 -14.00
C PRO A 38 1.65 8.18 -13.67
N ARG A 39 2.53 8.38 -12.68
CA ARG A 39 3.41 7.34 -12.17
C ARG A 39 2.68 6.26 -11.37
N PHE A 40 1.44 6.52 -10.95
CA PHE A 40 0.59 5.52 -10.29
C PHE A 40 -0.25 4.77 -11.32
N GLU A 41 -0.20 3.44 -11.27
CA GLU A 41 -1.07 2.58 -12.06
C GLU A 41 -2.38 2.32 -11.31
N ARG A 42 -3.51 2.48 -12.01
CA ARG A 42 -4.84 2.25 -11.43
C ARG A 42 -5.18 0.77 -11.47
N LEU A 43 -5.57 0.22 -10.33
CA LEU A 43 -6.07 -1.15 -10.22
C LEU A 43 -7.61 -1.15 -10.09
N PRO A 44 -8.34 -1.67 -11.09
CA PRO A 44 -9.79 -1.68 -11.03
C PRO A 44 -10.30 -2.62 -9.94
N CYS A 45 -11.34 -2.20 -9.22
CA CYS A 45 -12.02 -3.02 -8.21
C CYS A 45 -13.31 -3.62 -8.77
N SER A 46 -13.60 -4.88 -8.43
CA SER A 46 -14.83 -5.58 -8.84
C SER A 46 -15.88 -5.73 -7.73
N HIS A 47 -15.66 -5.09 -6.58
CA HIS A 47 -16.54 -5.19 -5.41
C HIS A 47 -17.43 -3.94 -5.26
N LYS A 48 -18.56 -4.10 -4.55
CA LYS A 48 -19.39 -2.97 -4.13
C LYS A 48 -18.78 -2.27 -2.92
N GLY A 49 -19.05 -0.99 -2.76
CA GLY A 49 -18.52 -0.18 -1.66
C GLY A 49 -17.06 0.25 -1.85
N SER A 50 -16.55 1.01 -0.89
CA SER A 50 -15.21 1.62 -0.98
C SER A 50 -14.29 1.27 0.18
N TYR A 51 -14.56 0.23 0.96
CA TYR A 51 -13.72 -0.10 2.10
C TYR A 51 -12.40 -0.71 1.62
N ALA A 52 -11.32 0.07 1.68
CA ALA A 52 -10.06 -0.27 1.03
C ALA A 52 -9.35 -1.45 1.69
N ASP A 53 -9.44 -1.60 3.00
CA ASP A 53 -8.72 -2.64 3.74
C ASP A 53 -9.12 -4.04 3.27
N ASP A 54 -10.42 -4.29 3.13
CA ASP A 54 -10.94 -5.58 2.65
C ASP A 54 -10.54 -5.83 1.19
N CYS A 55 -10.58 -4.81 0.34
CA CYS A 55 -10.11 -4.91 -1.04
C CYS A 55 -8.64 -5.32 -1.11
N ILE A 56 -7.78 -4.64 -0.35
CA ILE A 56 -6.34 -4.90 -0.33
C ILE A 56 -6.08 -6.31 0.19
N VAL A 57 -6.70 -6.69 1.32
CA VAL A 57 -6.54 -8.02 1.92
C VAL A 57 -6.98 -9.12 0.96
N GLN A 58 -8.15 -8.98 0.33
CA GLN A 58 -8.63 -9.96 -0.64
C GLN A 58 -7.68 -10.07 -1.84
N ARG A 59 -7.25 -8.93 -2.39
CA ARG A 59 -6.37 -8.90 -3.57
C ARG A 59 -5.03 -9.56 -3.31
N VAL A 60 -4.37 -9.25 -2.19
CA VAL A 60 -3.05 -9.83 -1.87
C VAL A 60 -3.14 -11.26 -1.36
N THR A 61 -4.32 -11.69 -0.91
CA THR A 61 -4.60 -13.12 -0.63
C THR A 61 -4.66 -13.92 -1.93
N GLN A 62 -5.35 -13.40 -2.95
CA GLN A 62 -5.47 -14.05 -4.26
C GLN A 62 -4.17 -13.98 -5.07
N HIS A 63 -3.50 -12.83 -5.04
CA HIS A 63 -2.31 -12.54 -5.84
C HIS A 63 -1.18 -12.06 -4.94
N LYS A 64 -0.25 -12.96 -4.62
CA LYS A 64 0.90 -12.70 -3.74
C LYS A 64 2.08 -11.99 -4.45
N CYS A 65 1.77 -11.13 -5.41
CA CYS A 65 2.73 -10.39 -6.23
C CYS A 65 2.79 -8.89 -5.89
N TYR A 66 2.28 -8.50 -4.73
CA TYR A 66 2.23 -7.11 -4.29
C TYR A 66 2.99 -6.90 -2.98
N ILE A 67 3.56 -5.72 -2.84
CA ILE A 67 4.00 -5.16 -1.56
C ILE A 67 2.90 -4.21 -1.10
N VAL A 68 2.41 -4.36 0.14
CA VAL A 68 1.39 -3.44 0.66
C VAL A 68 2.06 -2.29 1.39
N ALA A 69 1.86 -1.07 0.89
CA ALA A 69 2.32 0.15 1.56
C ALA A 69 1.23 0.70 2.50
N THR A 70 1.39 0.54 3.81
CA THR A 70 0.42 1.05 4.80
C THR A 70 1.05 1.36 6.16
N CYS A 71 0.59 2.44 6.79
CA CYS A 71 0.91 2.76 8.19
C CYS A 71 -0.17 2.29 9.17
N ASP A 72 -1.34 1.85 8.69
CA ASP A 72 -2.46 1.44 9.52
C ASP A 72 -2.12 0.19 10.34
N ARG A 73 -2.40 0.22 11.65
CA ARG A 73 -2.00 -0.86 12.56
C ARG A 73 -2.84 -2.12 12.34
N GLU A 74 -4.13 -1.97 12.11
CA GLU A 74 -5.07 -3.08 11.94
C GLU A 74 -4.83 -3.77 10.59
N LEU A 75 -4.68 -3.00 9.51
CA LEU A 75 -4.38 -3.54 8.20
C LEU A 75 -3.03 -4.28 8.18
N LYS A 76 -1.99 -3.75 8.86
CA LYS A 76 -0.71 -4.47 9.04
C LYS A 76 -0.90 -5.81 9.74
N GLN A 77 -1.67 -5.85 10.82
CA GLN A 77 -1.95 -7.11 11.54
C GLN A 77 -2.68 -8.13 10.66
N ARG A 78 -3.61 -7.68 9.81
CA ARG A 78 -4.31 -8.54 8.85
C ARG A 78 -3.35 -9.09 7.79
N ILE A 79 -2.49 -8.26 7.19
CA ILE A 79 -1.56 -8.68 6.13
C ILE A 79 -0.45 -9.58 6.67
N ARG A 80 0.00 -9.39 7.92
CA ARG A 80 1.00 -10.30 8.55
C ARG A 80 0.55 -11.76 8.60
N LYS A 81 -0.76 -12.00 8.66
CA LYS A 81 -1.33 -13.36 8.61
C LYS A 81 -1.20 -14.01 7.22
N ILE A 82 -0.99 -13.23 6.17
CA ILE A 82 -0.86 -13.72 4.79
C ILE A 82 0.63 -13.97 4.50
N PRO A 83 1.08 -15.21 4.28
CA PRO A 83 2.47 -15.49 3.97
C PRO A 83 2.83 -15.04 2.54
N GLY A 84 4.04 -14.50 2.38
CA GLY A 84 4.57 -14.06 1.09
C GLY A 84 4.17 -12.64 0.67
N VAL A 85 3.54 -11.85 1.56
CA VAL A 85 3.18 -10.45 1.29
C VAL A 85 4.00 -9.52 2.18
N PRO A 86 4.99 -8.78 1.62
CA PRO A 86 5.74 -7.78 2.34
C PRO A 86 4.91 -6.54 2.65
N ILE A 87 5.28 -5.83 3.71
CA ILE A 87 4.61 -4.60 4.14
C ILE A 87 5.63 -3.47 4.17
N MET A 88 5.33 -2.38 3.46
CA MET A 88 6.11 -1.14 3.47
C MET A 88 5.39 -0.08 4.32
N TYR A 89 6.11 0.65 5.16
CA TYR A 89 5.56 1.70 6.02
C TYR A 89 6.55 2.84 6.22
N LEU A 90 6.06 3.97 6.74
CA LEU A 90 6.90 5.12 7.09
C LEU A 90 7.45 4.97 8.51
N HIS A 91 8.77 5.10 8.66
CA HIS A 91 9.45 5.13 9.95
C HIS A 91 10.71 6.01 9.85
N GLY A 92 10.93 6.91 10.82
CA GLY A 92 12.12 7.76 10.85
C GLY A 92 12.33 8.59 9.57
N HIS A 93 11.26 9.18 9.02
CA HIS A 93 11.27 9.94 7.75
C HIS A 93 11.70 9.13 6.51
N ARG A 94 11.72 7.80 6.58
CA ARG A 94 12.09 6.91 5.48
C ARG A 94 11.03 5.83 5.29
N TYR A 95 11.03 5.22 4.10
CA TYR A 95 10.30 3.98 3.89
C TYR A 95 11.08 2.83 4.51
N THR A 96 10.37 1.95 5.18
CA THR A 96 10.86 0.72 5.78
C THR A 96 10.01 -0.43 5.27
N ILE A 97 10.58 -1.62 5.11
CA ILE A 97 9.86 -2.81 4.68
C ILE A 97 10.06 -3.94 5.69
N GLU A 98 9.00 -4.69 5.97
CA GLU A 98 9.05 -5.93 6.76
C GLU A 98 8.64 -7.13 5.90
N ARG A 99 9.07 -8.33 6.32
CA ARG A 99 8.74 -9.63 5.70
C ARG A 99 9.16 -9.77 4.23
N MET A 100 10.28 -9.13 3.89
CA MET A 100 11.00 -9.36 2.64
C MET A 100 12.37 -9.98 2.96
N PRO A 101 12.74 -11.15 2.39
CA PRO A 101 13.98 -11.85 2.73
C PRO A 101 15.25 -11.01 2.57
N ASP A 102 15.31 -10.18 1.51
CA ASP A 102 16.48 -9.36 1.17
C ASP A 102 16.37 -7.91 1.71
N ALA A 103 15.51 -7.66 2.70
CA ALA A 103 15.33 -6.33 3.27
C ALA A 103 16.50 -5.93 4.18
N HIS A 104 17.46 -5.19 3.64
CA HIS A 104 18.60 -4.66 4.39
C HIS A 104 18.26 -3.49 5.35
N GLY A 105 17.02 -2.99 5.35
CA GLY A 105 16.64 -1.75 6.05
C GLY A 105 15.53 -1.88 7.10
N ALA A 106 15.04 -3.09 7.40
CA ALA A 106 14.03 -3.28 8.43
C ALA A 106 14.65 -3.14 9.83
N PRO A 107 14.11 -2.31 10.76
CA PRO A 107 14.44 -2.43 12.16
C PRO A 107 14.21 -3.87 12.59
N ARG A 108 15.18 -4.48 13.28
CA ARG A 108 14.96 -5.75 13.95
C ARG A 108 13.89 -5.47 15.03
N VAL A 109 12.67 -5.91 14.77
CA VAL A 109 11.58 -5.89 15.77
C VAL A 109 11.91 -6.93 16.84
#